data_AF-A0A6G2K0L7-F1
#
_entry.id   AF-A0A6G2K0L7-F1
#
_cell.length_a   1.000
_cell.length_b   1.000
_cell.length_c   1.000
_cell.angle_alpha   90.00
_cell.angle_beta   90.00
_cell.angle_gamma   90.00
#
_symmetry.space_group_name_H-M   'P 1'
#
loop_
_entity.id
_entity.type
_entity.pdbx_description
1 polymer ?
#
loop_
_entity_poly.entity_id
_entity_poly.type
_entity_poly.pdbx_seq_one_letter_code
_entity_poly.pdbx_strand_id
1 'polypeptide(L)'
;MTASDTETAHLHRRLAEHMDPETADALIERLPPDWDQVATKSDLEKVSTDLRGEMATLRTDLSRDLRAAMFMVVGFALAVVGMFATILVSGVPAAG
;
A
#
# COMPACT_ATOMS: atom_id res chain seq x y z
N MET A 1 -21.94 -2.36 -15.11
CA MET A 1 -23.32 -2.62 -15.63
C MET A 1 -23.54 -4.13 -15.68
N THR A 2 -23.27 -4.82 -14.57
CA THR A 2 -22.86 -6.24 -14.61
C THR A 2 -23.45 -6.99 -13.42
N ALA A 3 -24.24 -8.03 -13.69
CA ALA A 3 -24.97 -8.87 -12.74
C ALA A 3 -26.12 -8.18 -11.97
N SER A 4 -25.84 -7.28 -11.03
CA SER A 4 -26.86 -6.73 -10.11
C SER A 4 -28.00 -5.97 -10.82
N ASP A 5 -27.71 -5.18 -11.86
CA ASP A 5 -28.73 -4.45 -12.62
C ASP A 5 -29.69 -5.40 -13.35
N THR A 6 -29.15 -6.50 -13.90
CA THR A 6 -29.92 -7.52 -14.62
C THR A 6 -30.76 -8.35 -13.65
N GLU A 7 -30.23 -8.65 -12.48
CA GLU A 7 -30.91 -9.41 -11.43
C GLU A 7 -32.03 -8.59 -10.78
N THR A 8 -31.79 -7.29 -10.55
CA THR A 8 -32.80 -6.34 -10.06
C THR A 8 -33.94 -6.16 -11.07
N ALA A 9 -33.64 -6.03 -12.36
CA ALA A 9 -34.65 -5.92 -13.41
C ALA A 9 -35.49 -7.22 -13.55
N HIS A 10 -34.85 -8.38 -13.41
CA HIS A 10 -35.56 -9.66 -13.41
C HIS A 10 -36.47 -9.82 -12.17
N LEU A 11 -35.99 -9.41 -10.99
CA LEU A 11 -36.75 -9.43 -9.75
C LEU A 11 -37.95 -8.47 -9.80
N HIS A 12 -37.76 -7.26 -10.32
CA HIS A 12 -38.82 -6.27 -10.52
C HIS A 12 -39.94 -6.82 -11.41
N ARG A 13 -39.57 -7.40 -12.56
CA ARG A 13 -40.52 -8.02 -13.48
C ARG A 13 -41.30 -9.17 -12.83
N ARG A 14 -40.63 -10.00 -12.02
CA ARG A 14 -41.28 -11.10 -11.27
C ARG A 14 -42.21 -10.60 -10.16
N LEU A 15 -41.87 -9.50 -9.49
CA LEU A 15 -42.71 -8.85 -8.48
C LEU A 15 -43.97 -8.24 -9.13
N ALA A 16 -43.82 -7.54 -10.26
CA ALA A 16 -44.93 -6.95 -11.01
C ALA A 16 -45.88 -7.99 -11.64
N GLU A 17 -45.41 -9.22 -11.86
CA GLU A 17 -46.26 -10.34 -12.33
C GLU A 17 -47.17 -10.91 -11.22
N HIS A 18 -46.88 -10.68 -9.94
CA HIS A 18 -47.62 -11.26 -8.81
C HIS A 18 -48.23 -10.22 -7.87
N MET A 19 -47.90 -8.94 -8.04
CA MET A 19 -48.35 -7.82 -7.21
C MET A 19 -48.59 -6.58 -8.08
N ASP A 20 -49.26 -5.56 -7.51
CA ASP A 20 -49.43 -4.27 -8.19
C ASP A 20 -48.06 -3.63 -8.50
N PRO A 21 -47.87 -3.01 -9.68
CA PRO A 21 -46.58 -2.44 -10.09
C PRO A 21 -46.01 -1.43 -9.08
N GLU A 22 -46.89 -0.64 -8.46
CA GLU A 22 -46.52 0.36 -7.44
C GLU A 22 -45.95 -0.29 -6.17
N THR A 23 -46.44 -1.48 -5.81
CA THR A 23 -45.91 -2.25 -4.66
C THR A 23 -44.58 -2.91 -5.02
N ALA A 24 -44.41 -3.36 -6.27
CA ALA A 24 -43.16 -3.91 -6.78
C ALA A 24 -42.05 -2.85 -6.81
N ASP A 25 -42.35 -1.64 -7.28
CA ASP A 25 -41.43 -0.49 -7.27
C ASP A 25 -40.98 -0.14 -5.85
N ALA A 26 -41.93 -0.02 -4.91
CA ALA A 26 -41.64 0.30 -3.52
C ALA A 26 -40.77 -0.77 -2.82
N LEU A 27 -40.87 -2.03 -3.24
CA LEU A 27 -40.03 -3.12 -2.71
C LEU A 27 -38.62 -3.08 -3.28
N ILE A 28 -38.49 -2.79 -4.58
CA ILE A 28 -37.20 -2.64 -5.26
C ILE A 28 -36.45 -1.41 -4.73
N GLU A 29 -37.15 -0.31 -4.43
CA GLU A 29 -36.55 0.89 -3.82
C GLU A 29 -36.05 0.63 -2.38
N ARG A 30 -36.61 -0.38 -1.70
CA ARG A 30 -36.19 -0.80 -0.35
C ARG A 30 -35.26 -2.01 -0.35
N LEU A 31 -34.84 -2.52 -1.52
CA LEU A 31 -33.92 -3.65 -1.54
C LEU A 31 -32.65 -3.24 -0.79
N PRO A 32 -32.14 -4.10 0.11
CA PRO A 32 -30.85 -3.83 0.71
C PRO A 32 -29.80 -3.73 -0.41
N PRO A 33 -28.75 -2.90 -0.21
CA PRO A 33 -27.65 -2.85 -1.14
C PRO A 33 -27.05 -4.25 -1.31
N ASP A 34 -26.44 -4.49 -2.47
CA ASP A 34 -25.76 -5.75 -2.73
C ASP A 34 -24.65 -5.98 -1.68
N TRP A 35 -24.92 -6.87 -0.72
CA TRP A 35 -24.05 -7.11 0.43
C TRP A 35 -22.70 -7.71 0.03
N ASP A 36 -22.60 -8.27 -1.18
CA ASP A 36 -21.35 -8.76 -1.75
C ASP A 36 -20.40 -7.61 -2.14
N GLN A 37 -20.94 -6.40 -2.35
CA GLN A 37 -20.18 -5.20 -2.65
C GLN A 37 -19.85 -4.36 -1.40
N VAL A 38 -20.42 -4.70 -0.24
CA VAL A 38 -20.18 -3.98 1.01
C VAL A 38 -18.92 -4.53 1.66
N ALA A 39 -17.86 -3.73 1.68
CA ALA A 39 -16.63 -4.07 2.39
C ALA A 39 -16.94 -4.42 3.86
N THR A 40 -16.55 -5.63 4.28
CA THR A 40 -16.83 -6.10 5.64
C THR A 40 -15.79 -5.59 6.62
N LYS A 41 -16.09 -5.66 7.91
CA LYS A 41 -15.09 -5.39 8.97
C LYS A 41 -13.86 -6.28 8.83
N SER A 42 -14.05 -7.55 8.43
CA SER A 42 -12.96 -8.49 8.17
C SER A 42 -12.05 -8.00 7.03
N ASP A 43 -12.63 -7.41 5.97
CA ASP A 43 -11.82 -6.90 4.85
C ASP A 43 -11.04 -5.66 5.25
N LEU A 44 -11.64 -4.78 6.07
CA LEU A 44 -10.94 -3.64 6.66
C LEU A 44 -9.80 -4.07 7.61
N GLU A 45 -10.01 -5.12 8.42
CA GLU A 45 -8.99 -5.68 9.30
C GLU A 45 -7.81 -6.27 8.52
N LYS A 46 -8.08 -6.97 7.41
CA LYS A 46 -7.04 -7.46 6.50
C LYS A 46 -6.23 -6.32 5.93
N VAL A 47 -6.89 -5.32 5.33
CA VAL A 47 -6.21 -4.14 4.76
C VAL A 47 -5.41 -3.40 5.82
N SER A 48 -5.94 -3.24 7.04
CA SER A 48 -5.22 -2.61 8.14
C SER A 48 -3.96 -3.39 8.55
N THR A 49 -4.06 -4.72 8.60
CA THR A 49 -2.95 -5.60 8.94
C THR A 49 -1.86 -5.56 7.87
N ASP A 50 -2.26 -5.67 6.60
CA ASP A 50 -1.37 -5.63 5.45
C ASP A 50 -0.62 -4.29 5.39
N LEU A 51 -1.36 -3.18 5.50
CA LEU A 51 -0.76 -1.84 5.48
C LEU A 51 0.23 -1.62 6.62
N ARG A 52 -0.06 -2.16 7.82
CA ARG A 52 0.85 -2.10 8.96
C ARG A 52 2.10 -2.95 8.72
N GLY A 53 1.96 -4.09 8.06
CA GLY A 53 3.07 -4.94 7.63
C GLY A 53 3.98 -4.23 6.63
N GLU A 54 3.40 -3.65 5.57
CA GLU A 54 4.13 -2.89 4.56
C GLU A 54 4.89 -1.69 5.15
N MET A 55 4.26 -0.94 6.05
CA MET A 55 4.90 0.17 6.76
C MET A 55 6.05 -0.29 7.65
N ALA A 56 5.94 -1.46 8.30
CA ALA A 56 7.03 -2.03 9.07
C ALA A 56 8.21 -2.41 8.17
N THR A 57 7.95 -3.05 7.03
CA THR A 57 8.96 -3.42 6.03
C THR A 57 9.66 -2.19 5.47
N LEU A 58 8.91 -1.18 5.05
CA LEU A 58 9.45 0.09 4.55
C LEU A 58 10.36 0.76 5.58
N ARG A 59 9.96 0.77 6.86
CA ARG A 59 10.77 1.32 7.94
C ARG A 59 12.07 0.54 8.14
N THR A 60 12.03 -0.79 8.06
CA THR A 60 13.24 -1.61 8.22
C THR A 60 14.20 -1.43 7.07
N ASP A 61 13.69 -1.36 5.83
CA ASP A 61 14.49 -1.18 4.63
C ASP A 61 15.17 0.19 4.63
N LEU A 62 14.41 1.27 4.91
CA LEU A 62 14.99 2.61 5.00
C LEU A 62 16.05 2.69 6.12
N SER A 63 15.80 2.07 7.27
CA SER A 63 16.78 2.04 8.36
C SER A 63 18.06 1.29 7.98
N ARG A 64 17.93 0.22 7.19
CA ARG A 64 19.06 -0.57 6.70
C ARG A 64 19.87 0.21 5.68
N ASP A 65 19.21 0.86 4.74
CA ASP A 65 19.85 1.64 3.68
C ASP A 65 20.58 2.85 4.25
N LEU A 66 19.96 3.57 5.19
CA LEU A 66 20.62 4.69 5.88
C LEU A 66 21.85 4.23 6.68
N ARG A 67 21.78 3.08 7.35
CA ARG A 67 22.94 2.51 8.04
C ARG A 67 24.05 2.15 7.06
N ALA A 68 23.71 1.49 5.96
CA ALA A 68 24.69 1.11 4.93
C ALA A 68 25.36 2.34 4.30
N ALA A 69 24.58 3.38 3.98
CA ALA A 69 25.08 4.64 3.47
C ALA A 69 26.00 5.33 4.50
N MET A 70 25.60 5.37 5.77
CA MET A 70 26.43 5.94 6.84
C MET A 70 27.76 5.18 6.99
N PHE A 71 27.74 3.85 6.96
CA PHE A 71 28.97 3.05 7.00
C PHE A 71 29.88 3.34 5.81
N MET A 72 29.33 3.47 4.61
CA MET A 72 30.12 3.85 3.42
C MET A 72 30.72 5.25 3.56
N VAL A 73 29.93 6.24 3.98
CA VAL A 73 30.39 7.62 4.14
C VAL A 73 31.49 7.71 5.21
N VAL A 74 31.29 7.09 6.37
CA VAL A 74 32.28 7.09 7.45
C VAL A 74 33.54 6.34 7.03
N GLY A 75 33.39 5.17 6.39
CA GLY A 75 34.53 4.40 5.88
C GLY A 75 35.34 5.17 4.85
N PHE A 76 34.66 5.86 3.92
CA PHE A 76 35.32 6.71 2.93
C PHE A 76 36.04 7.90 3.57
N ALA A 77 35.38 8.61 4.49
CA ALA A 77 35.99 9.72 5.21
C ALA A 77 37.26 9.29 5.97
N LEU A 78 37.21 8.14 6.65
CA LEU A 78 38.38 7.57 7.33
C LEU A 78 39.49 7.19 6.35
N ALA A 79 39.16 6.60 5.19
CA ALA A 79 40.14 6.26 4.16
C ALA A 79 40.83 7.51 3.59
N VAL A 80 40.07 8.57 3.32
CA VAL A 80 40.60 9.85 2.84
C VAL A 80 41.52 10.49 3.89
N VAL A 81 41.09 10.59 5.14
CA VAL A 81 41.91 11.14 6.23
C VAL A 81 43.18 10.32 6.42
N GLY A 82 43.07 9.00 6.40
CA GLY A 82 44.21 8.08 6.47
C GLY A 82 45.20 8.31 5.33
N MET A 83 44.72 8.45 4.09
CA MET A 83 45.55 8.76 2.93
C MET A 83 46.32 10.07 3.11
N PHE A 84 45.65 11.15 3.50
CA PHE A 84 46.31 12.44 3.75
C PHE A 84 47.35 12.36 4.86
N ALA A 85 47.04 11.67 5.96
CA ALA A 85 47.99 11.45 7.06
C ALA A 85 49.24 10.68 6.58
N THR A 86 49.06 9.63 5.76
CA THR A 86 50.19 8.87 5.21
C THR A 86 51.06 9.71 4.28
N ILE A 87 50.46 10.54 3.42
CA ILE A 87 51.22 11.43 2.52
C ILE A 87 52.04 12.43 3.34
N LEU A 88 51.45 13.05 4.36
CA LEU A 88 52.09 14.06 5.20
C LEU A 88 53.23 13.46 6.04
N VAL A 89 53.05 12.25 6.59
CA VAL A 89 54.08 11.53 7.35
C VAL A 89 55.20 11.01 6.45
N SER A 90 54.88 10.54 5.24
CA SER A 90 55.89 10.03 4.30
C SER A 90 56.76 11.11 3.67
N GLY A 91 56.40 12.40 3.82
CA GLY A 91 57.20 13.54 3.38
C GLY A 91 57.87 13.31 2.03
N VAL A 92 57.08 13.07 0.97
CA VAL A 92 57.63 12.93 -0.39
C VAL A 92 58.42 14.21 -0.69
N PRO A 93 59.77 14.16 -0.79
CA PRO A 93 60.51 15.29 -1.28
C PRO A 93 60.07 15.48 -2.74
N ALA A 94 59.60 16.67 -3.07
CA ALA A 94 59.39 17.07 -4.45
C ALA A 94 60.72 16.84 -5.19
N ALA A 95 60.78 15.78 -5.99
CA ALA A 95 61.86 15.58 -6.93
C ALA A 95 61.77 16.71 -7.95
N GLY A 96 62.76 17.62 -7.88
CA GLY A 96 63.12 18.50 -8.98
C GLY A 96 63.79 17.73 -10.12
#